data_AF-A0A4U0SND4-F1
#
_entry.id   AF-A0A4U0SND4-F1
#
_cell.length_a   1.000
_cell.length_b   1.000
_cell.length_c   1.000
_cell.angle_alpha   90.00
_cell.angle_beta   90.00
_cell.angle_gamma   90.00
#
_symmetry.space_group_name_H-M   'P 1'
#
loop_
_entity.id
_entity.type
_entity.pdbx_description
1 polymer ?
#
loop_
_entity_poly.entity_id
_entity_poly.type
_entity_poly.pdbx_seq_one_letter_code
_entity_poly.pdbx_strand_id
1 'polypeptide(L)'
;MSSVGKHGLTILFKVEHSHAFFCSTLVNFAHRVQALANSSRTEGCAVVAAPEEPSIGAVPDVFLSGLLFYDIGFTGLDTPPAPGTEIWTKGMGSSPGGIANFAVALSRLGLRTSLAAAFGDDLTGTQLWEELAGTEKVDLSHSRRFAGWPTPITVSLAYDGDRALVTHGQAPPLSPDELIGTPPPSRAAVAHLGPEPQTWIRRATEAGTMVFADAGWEEAERWGGAVLEQLALCHAFLPNADEAMAYTRTATPQAALSRLADLVPLAVVTCGSEGAYAVDSTTGESASVRGLKVDALDATGAGDVFGAALVAATLAGWPLADRLRFANLVASLSVQRIGGAAAAPRWPDIALWWRALATAPKAADLRREYAFLDDVIPSPEPTNGPFTGTAEHVEQHVEP
;
A
#
# COMPACT_ATOMS: atom_id res chain seq x y z
N MET A 1 9.86 45.05 14.17
CA MET A 1 9.13 44.88 12.89
C MET A 1 9.61 43.58 12.28
N SER A 2 8.85 42.53 12.02
CA SER A 2 7.45 42.18 12.24
C SER A 2 7.43 40.65 12.35
N SER A 3 6.78 40.15 13.40
CA SER A 3 6.43 38.76 13.62
C SER A 3 5.28 38.38 12.67
N VAL A 4 5.39 37.23 12.00
CA VAL A 4 4.24 36.52 11.43
C VAL A 4 4.43 35.03 11.77
N GLY A 5 3.67 34.56 12.75
CA GLY A 5 3.68 33.17 13.19
C GLY A 5 2.99 32.25 12.19
N LYS A 6 3.67 31.18 11.78
CA LYS A 6 3.07 30.04 11.10
C LYS A 6 2.53 29.07 12.15
N HIS A 7 1.20 29.06 12.35
CA HIS A 7 0.53 28.02 13.13
C HIS A 7 0.05 26.92 12.18
N GLY A 8 0.91 25.94 11.91
CA GLY A 8 0.55 24.70 11.21
C GLY A 8 0.08 23.64 12.21
N LEU A 9 -0.93 22.86 11.84
CA LEU A 9 -1.52 21.81 12.68
C LEU A 9 -0.74 20.49 12.48
N THR A 10 -0.03 20.04 13.50
CA THR A 10 0.54 18.69 13.61
C THR A 10 -0.41 17.85 14.47
N ILE A 11 -0.88 16.71 13.98
CA ILE A 11 -1.68 15.75 14.75
C ILE A 11 -0.71 14.70 15.30
N LEU A 12 -0.29 14.86 16.56
CA LEU A 12 0.56 13.92 17.27
C LEU A 12 -0.28 12.78 17.86
N PHE A 13 0.02 11.54 17.50
CA PHE A 13 -0.55 10.35 18.13
C PHE A 13 0.37 9.85 19.25
N LYS A 14 -0.02 10.04 20.51
CA LYS A 14 0.63 9.42 21.67
C LYS A 14 -0.15 8.17 22.05
N VAL A 15 0.40 7.00 21.75
CA VAL A 15 -0.19 5.70 22.14
C VAL A 15 0.33 5.32 23.52
N GLU A 16 -0.42 5.62 24.59
CA GLU A 16 -0.14 5.11 25.92
C GLU A 16 -0.75 3.71 26.09
N HIS A 17 0.09 2.74 26.45
CA HIS A 17 -0.27 1.34 26.63
C HIS A 17 -1.10 1.14 27.90
N SER A 18 -2.34 0.68 27.76
CA SER A 18 -3.11 0.03 28.85
C SER A 18 -3.71 -1.27 28.33
N HIS A 19 -2.91 -2.35 28.45
CA HIS A 19 -3.28 -3.73 28.16
C HIS A 19 -4.13 -4.29 29.31
N ALA A 20 -5.46 -4.34 29.16
CA ALA A 20 -6.30 -5.34 29.86
C ALA A 20 -7.79 -5.28 29.50
N PHE A 21 -8.34 -4.13 29.09
CA PHE A 21 -9.80 -3.98 28.94
C PHE A 21 -10.31 -3.98 27.47
N PHE A 22 -9.40 -4.10 26.49
CA PHE A 22 -9.72 -3.94 25.06
C PHE A 22 -10.05 -5.25 24.31
N CYS A 23 -9.77 -6.42 24.90
CA CYS A 23 -9.86 -7.71 24.18
C CYS A 23 -11.29 -8.25 24.01
N SER A 24 -12.21 -8.02 24.95
CA SER A 24 -13.55 -8.65 24.86
C SER A 24 -14.52 -7.91 23.93
N THR A 25 -14.33 -6.60 23.75
CA THR A 25 -15.17 -5.77 22.87
C THR A 25 -14.82 -5.92 21.39
N LEU A 26 -13.53 -6.11 21.07
CA LEU A 26 -13.06 -6.34 19.69
C LEU A 26 -13.43 -7.74 19.14
N VAL A 27 -13.39 -8.78 19.98
CA VAL A 27 -13.78 -10.14 19.59
C VAL A 27 -15.28 -10.24 19.30
N ASN A 28 -16.11 -9.59 20.11
CA ASN A 28 -17.56 -9.53 19.86
C ASN A 28 -17.93 -8.64 18.64
N PHE A 29 -17.11 -7.65 18.31
CA PHE A 29 -17.29 -6.81 17.12
C PHE A 29 -16.97 -7.59 15.83
N ALA A 30 -15.87 -8.36 15.80
CA ALA A 30 -15.53 -9.21 14.67
C ALA A 30 -16.62 -10.26 14.37
N HIS A 31 -17.17 -10.91 15.41
CA HIS A 31 -18.25 -11.88 15.23
C HIS A 31 -19.58 -11.26 14.78
N ARG A 32 -19.89 -10.02 15.16
CA ARG A 32 -21.14 -9.33 14.78
C ARG A 32 -21.10 -8.77 13.36
N VAL A 33 -19.94 -8.29 12.90
CA VAL A 33 -19.74 -7.92 11.49
C VAL A 33 -19.89 -9.14 10.58
N GLN A 34 -19.42 -10.32 11.01
CA GLN A 34 -19.60 -11.59 10.28
C GLN A 34 -21.07 -12.02 10.17
N ALA A 35 -21.88 -11.81 11.21
CA ALA A 35 -23.26 -12.28 11.27
C ALA A 35 -24.23 -11.42 10.42
N LEU A 36 -23.98 -10.11 10.29
CA LEU A 36 -24.81 -9.19 9.49
C LEU A 36 -24.52 -9.25 7.98
N ALA A 37 -23.29 -9.63 7.60
CA ALA A 37 -22.91 -9.84 6.20
C ALA A 37 -23.60 -11.05 5.54
N ASN A 38 -24.05 -12.03 6.34
CA ASN A 38 -24.70 -13.25 5.83
C ASN A 38 -26.21 -13.07 5.53
N SER A 39 -26.84 -11.95 5.90
CA SER A 39 -28.30 -11.79 5.84
C SER A 39 -28.84 -10.77 4.82
N SER A 40 -28.05 -10.28 3.88
CA SER A 40 -28.54 -9.34 2.85
C SER A 40 -28.04 -9.66 1.44
N ARG A 41 -28.66 -10.66 0.80
CA ARG A 41 -28.64 -10.79 -0.67
C ARG A 41 -29.77 -9.93 -1.23
N THR A 42 -29.48 -8.67 -1.47
CA THR A 42 -30.27 -7.80 -2.36
C THR A 42 -29.33 -7.03 -3.27
N GLU A 43 -29.63 -7.09 -4.56
CA GLU A 43 -28.82 -6.60 -5.67
C GLU A 43 -28.45 -5.11 -5.51
N GLY A 44 -27.17 -4.80 -5.70
CA GLY A 44 -26.68 -3.42 -5.89
C GLY A 44 -25.92 -2.79 -4.72
N CYS A 45 -24.84 -3.40 -4.23
CA CYS A 45 -23.64 -2.71 -3.70
C CYS A 45 -22.60 -3.77 -3.27
N ALA A 46 -21.53 -3.97 -4.05
CA ALA A 46 -20.45 -4.90 -3.70
C ALA A 46 -19.25 -4.13 -3.12
N VAL A 47 -19.45 -3.51 -1.97
CA VAL A 47 -18.38 -2.85 -1.22
C VAL A 47 -17.78 -3.88 -0.26
N VAL A 48 -16.61 -4.39 -0.64
CA VAL A 48 -15.60 -5.09 0.18
C VAL A 48 -16.18 -5.92 1.32
N ALA A 49 -16.65 -7.13 0.99
CA ALA A 49 -16.93 -8.15 1.99
C ALA A 49 -15.65 -8.46 2.79
N ALA A 50 -15.78 -8.67 4.10
CA ALA A 50 -14.70 -9.19 4.93
C ALA A 50 -14.19 -10.51 4.32
N PRO A 51 -12.87 -10.80 4.37
CA PRO A 51 -12.32 -11.96 3.71
C PRO A 51 -12.98 -13.24 4.25
N GLU A 52 -13.65 -13.99 3.37
CA GLU A 52 -13.82 -15.43 3.59
C GLU A 52 -12.43 -16.04 3.78
N GLU A 53 -12.32 -17.07 4.62
CA GLU A 53 -11.05 -17.80 4.73
C GLU A 53 -10.58 -18.16 3.32
N PRO A 54 -9.33 -17.82 2.93
CA PRO A 54 -8.86 -18.02 1.58
C PRO A 54 -8.96 -19.51 1.24
N SER A 55 -9.92 -19.86 0.41
CA SER A 55 -10.01 -21.21 -0.12
C SER A 55 -8.88 -21.40 -1.12
N ILE A 56 -8.03 -22.38 -0.84
CA ILE A 56 -6.96 -22.80 -1.74
C ILE A 56 -7.60 -23.14 -3.10
N GLY A 57 -7.31 -22.36 -4.14
CA GLY A 57 -7.87 -22.52 -5.48
C GLY A 57 -8.96 -21.52 -5.88
N ALA A 58 -9.34 -20.56 -5.04
CA ALA A 58 -10.19 -19.45 -5.47
C ALA A 58 -9.43 -18.49 -6.42
N VAL A 59 -10.16 -17.99 -7.42
CA VAL A 59 -9.65 -16.99 -8.38
C VAL A 59 -9.21 -15.73 -7.63
N PRO A 60 -7.95 -15.28 -7.75
CA PRO A 60 -7.48 -14.08 -7.07
C PRO A 60 -8.16 -12.82 -7.62
N ASP A 61 -8.36 -11.82 -6.77
CA ASP A 61 -8.79 -10.50 -7.20
C ASP A 61 -7.65 -9.78 -7.92
N VAL A 62 -6.43 -9.91 -7.39
CA VAL A 62 -5.22 -9.32 -7.95
C VAL A 62 -4.09 -10.34 -8.08
N PHE A 63 -3.48 -10.40 -9.25
CA PHE A 63 -2.28 -11.20 -9.52
C PHE A 63 -1.04 -10.30 -9.66
N LEU A 64 0.08 -10.67 -9.05
CA LEU A 64 1.29 -9.86 -9.06
C LEU A 64 2.48 -10.66 -9.56
N SER A 65 3.39 -9.97 -10.24
CA SER A 65 4.74 -10.49 -10.46
C SER A 65 5.78 -9.38 -10.42
N GLY A 66 6.93 -9.69 -9.84
CA GLY A 66 8.05 -8.77 -9.70
C GLY A 66 9.14 -9.33 -8.79
N LEU A 67 10.16 -8.52 -8.57
CA LEU A 67 11.27 -8.87 -7.69
C LEU A 67 10.89 -8.70 -6.22
N LEU A 68 11.38 -9.64 -5.40
CA LEU A 68 11.31 -9.59 -3.95
C LEU A 68 12.66 -9.20 -3.38
N PHE A 69 12.61 -8.41 -2.32
CA PHE A 69 13.76 -8.04 -1.53
C PHE A 69 13.47 -8.32 -0.06
N TYR A 70 14.50 -8.70 0.68
CA TYR A 70 14.51 -8.59 2.12
C TYR A 70 15.04 -7.20 2.48
N ASP A 71 14.15 -6.31 2.89
CA ASP A 71 14.50 -4.93 3.18
C ASP A 71 14.95 -4.80 4.63
N ILE A 72 16.03 -4.06 4.86
CA ILE A 72 16.53 -3.64 6.16
C ILE A 72 16.51 -2.11 6.19
N GLY A 73 15.61 -1.53 6.99
CA GLY A 73 15.45 -0.09 7.11
C GLY A 73 16.14 0.43 8.38
N PHE A 74 17.05 1.39 8.22
CA PHE A 74 17.65 2.15 9.31
C PHE A 74 17.05 3.55 9.39
N THR A 75 16.64 3.98 10.58
CA THR A 75 15.99 5.28 10.79
C THR A 75 16.60 6.08 11.94
N GLY A 76 16.27 7.38 11.97
CA GLY A 76 16.81 8.31 12.96
C GLY A 76 18.29 8.63 12.71
N LEU A 77 18.71 8.58 11.44
CA LEU A 77 20.00 9.07 10.97
C LEU A 77 19.91 10.58 10.79
N ASP A 78 20.78 11.32 11.46
CA ASP A 78 20.84 12.78 11.30
C ASP A 78 21.67 13.17 10.05
N THR A 79 22.58 12.30 9.58
CA THR A 79 23.42 12.49 8.39
C THR A 79 23.75 11.15 7.73
N PRO A 80 24.08 11.12 6.42
CA PRO A 80 24.56 9.92 5.76
C PRO A 80 25.94 9.48 6.29
N PRO A 81 26.26 8.18 6.27
CA PRO A 81 27.57 7.68 6.69
C PRO A 81 28.69 8.19 5.79
N ALA A 82 29.80 8.61 6.40
CA ALA A 82 31.01 9.00 5.68
C ALA A 82 32.03 7.83 5.64
N PRO A 83 32.87 7.73 4.59
CA PRO A 83 33.91 6.72 4.53
C PRO A 83 34.80 6.70 5.77
N GLY A 84 34.99 5.52 6.37
CA GLY A 84 35.83 5.32 7.57
C GLY A 84 35.17 5.76 8.88
N THR A 85 33.87 6.08 8.87
CA THR A 85 33.11 6.45 10.07
C THR A 85 32.07 5.39 10.44
N GLU A 86 31.66 5.38 11.70
CA GLU A 86 30.55 4.58 12.22
C GLU A 86 29.45 5.52 12.72
N ILE A 87 28.19 5.20 12.42
CA ILE A 87 27.01 5.93 12.89
C ILE A 87 26.04 4.94 13.52
N TRP A 88 25.47 5.33 14.66
CA TRP A 88 24.44 4.57 15.36
C TRP A 88 23.05 5.11 15.02
N THR A 89 22.13 4.22 14.63
CA THR A 89 20.76 4.60 14.29
C THR A 89 19.86 4.52 15.53
N LYS A 90 18.75 5.26 15.52
CA LYS A 90 17.77 5.23 16.62
C LYS A 90 16.76 4.09 16.45
N GLY A 91 16.60 3.62 15.21
CA GLY A 91 15.70 2.52 14.86
C GLY A 91 16.27 1.66 13.74
N MET A 92 15.79 0.41 13.71
CA MET A 92 16.04 -0.55 12.66
C MET A 92 14.82 -1.47 12.55
N GLY A 93 14.44 -1.85 11.32
CA GLY A 93 13.43 -2.84 11.04
C GLY A 93 13.77 -3.65 9.81
N SER A 94 13.11 -4.79 9.65
CA SER A 94 13.17 -5.60 8.43
C SER A 94 11.77 -5.89 7.92
N SER A 95 11.60 -5.98 6.61
CA SER A 95 10.31 -6.28 5.98
C SER A 95 10.50 -6.90 4.59
N PRO A 96 9.45 -7.53 4.04
CA PRO A 96 9.38 -7.77 2.60
C PRO A 96 9.44 -6.45 1.83
N GLY A 97 10.18 -6.44 0.73
CA GLY A 97 10.37 -5.31 -0.17
C GLY A 97 10.05 -5.63 -1.63
N GLY A 98 10.13 -4.61 -2.49
CA GLY A 98 9.79 -4.72 -3.92
C GLY A 98 8.31 -4.99 -4.13
N ILE A 99 7.98 -5.97 -4.98
CA ILE A 99 6.58 -6.29 -5.30
C ILE A 99 5.78 -6.75 -4.07
N ALA A 100 6.44 -7.16 -2.99
CA ALA A 100 5.78 -7.47 -1.73
C ALA A 100 5.09 -6.25 -1.11
N ASN A 101 5.57 -5.03 -1.33
CA ASN A 101 4.91 -3.82 -0.82
C ASN A 101 3.47 -3.72 -1.37
N PHE A 102 3.29 -3.95 -2.68
CA PHE A 102 1.98 -4.06 -3.30
C PHE A 102 1.18 -5.23 -2.72
N ALA A 103 1.78 -6.43 -2.69
CA ALA A 103 1.06 -7.64 -2.30
C ALA A 103 0.51 -7.55 -0.85
N VAL A 104 1.32 -7.06 0.08
CA VAL A 104 0.93 -6.88 1.48
C VAL A 104 -0.13 -5.79 1.60
N ALA A 105 0.03 -4.64 0.92
CA ALA A 105 -0.95 -3.57 0.96
C ALA A 105 -2.31 -4.03 0.39
N LEU A 106 -2.34 -4.70 -0.75
CA LEU A 106 -3.58 -5.25 -1.35
C LEU A 106 -4.27 -6.25 -0.41
N SER A 107 -3.51 -7.17 0.19
CA SER A 107 -4.04 -8.14 1.14
C SER A 107 -4.62 -7.46 2.39
N ARG A 108 -3.91 -6.47 2.95
CA ARG A 108 -4.37 -5.67 4.11
C ARG A 108 -5.59 -4.80 3.81
N LEU A 109 -5.80 -4.45 2.55
CA LEU A 109 -7.01 -3.80 2.02
C LEU A 109 -8.13 -4.80 1.70
N GLY A 110 -7.94 -6.10 1.97
CA GLY A 110 -8.97 -7.14 1.89
C GLY A 110 -9.10 -7.83 0.53
N LEU A 111 -8.15 -7.63 -0.40
CA LEU A 111 -8.18 -8.28 -1.70
C LEU A 111 -7.49 -9.64 -1.66
N ARG A 112 -8.06 -10.64 -2.34
CA ARG A 112 -7.41 -11.95 -2.53
C ARG A 112 -6.24 -11.77 -3.49
N THR A 113 -5.05 -11.86 -2.94
CA THR A 113 -3.81 -11.46 -3.61
C THR A 113 -2.96 -12.69 -3.87
N SER A 114 -2.56 -12.91 -5.13
CA SER A 114 -1.67 -14.01 -5.53
C SER A 114 -0.39 -13.44 -6.15
N LEU A 115 0.76 -14.00 -5.78
CA LEU A 115 2.07 -13.50 -6.16
C LEU A 115 2.89 -14.60 -6.85
N ALA A 116 3.45 -14.27 -8.01
CA ALA A 116 4.47 -15.03 -8.71
C ALA A 116 5.83 -14.32 -8.59
N ALA A 117 6.66 -14.80 -7.67
CA ALA A 117 8.01 -14.31 -7.46
C ALA A 117 9.01 -15.45 -7.16
N ALA A 118 10.29 -15.14 -7.33
CA ALA A 118 11.38 -16.03 -6.97
C ALA A 118 11.79 -15.81 -5.51
N PHE A 119 12.01 -16.91 -4.79
CA PHE A 119 12.50 -16.94 -3.42
C PHE A 119 13.81 -17.74 -3.37
N GLY A 120 14.76 -17.29 -2.55
CA GLY A 120 15.90 -18.13 -2.17
C GLY A 120 15.48 -19.23 -1.20
N ASP A 121 16.28 -20.28 -1.10
CA ASP A 121 16.16 -21.31 -0.07
C ASP A 121 16.99 -20.99 1.19
N ASP A 122 17.49 -19.75 1.30
CA ASP A 122 18.17 -19.22 2.46
C ASP A 122 17.22 -18.78 3.58
N LEU A 123 17.79 -18.34 4.70
CA LEU A 123 17.04 -17.91 5.89
C LEU A 123 16.11 -16.73 5.57
N THR A 124 16.60 -15.75 4.81
CA THR A 124 15.84 -14.58 4.39
C THR A 124 14.66 -14.94 3.50
N GLY A 125 14.87 -15.83 2.51
CA GLY A 125 13.81 -16.31 1.62
C GLY A 125 12.77 -17.14 2.36
N THR A 126 13.19 -17.93 3.35
CA THR A 126 12.28 -18.66 4.25
C THR A 126 11.43 -17.68 5.06
N GLN A 127 12.03 -16.65 5.66
CA GLN A 127 11.31 -15.62 6.41
C GLN A 127 10.31 -14.87 5.53
N LEU A 128 10.71 -14.42 4.34
CA LEU A 128 9.80 -13.74 3.41
C LEU A 128 8.60 -14.61 3.05
N TRP A 129 8.82 -15.90 2.80
CA TRP A 129 7.74 -16.83 2.48
C TRP A 129 6.77 -16.99 3.65
N GLU A 130 7.29 -17.20 4.87
CA GLU A 130 6.47 -17.36 6.07
C GLU A 130 5.67 -16.09 6.38
N GLU A 131 6.27 -14.92 6.22
CA GLU A 131 5.58 -13.64 6.43
C GLU A 131 4.48 -13.43 5.38
N LEU A 132 4.78 -13.58 4.09
CA LEU A 132 3.82 -13.34 3.01
C LEU A 132 2.67 -14.36 3.04
N ALA A 133 2.95 -15.66 3.13
CA ALA A 133 1.90 -16.68 3.12
C ALA A 133 1.22 -16.84 4.49
N GLY A 134 2.00 -16.82 5.57
CA GLY A 134 1.54 -17.12 6.92
C GLY A 134 0.84 -15.93 7.58
N THR A 135 1.48 -14.77 7.58
CA THR A 135 0.98 -13.57 8.27
C THR A 135 0.10 -12.72 7.36
N GLU A 136 0.58 -12.40 6.17
CA GLU A 136 -0.10 -11.48 5.24
C GLU A 136 -1.07 -12.19 4.30
N LYS A 137 -1.17 -13.52 4.35
CA LYS A 137 -2.14 -14.33 3.60
C LYS A 137 -2.10 -14.13 2.08
N VAL A 138 -0.93 -13.80 1.53
CA VAL A 138 -0.68 -13.74 0.08
C VAL A 138 -0.56 -15.18 -0.44
N ASP A 139 -1.28 -15.50 -1.50
CA ASP A 139 -1.18 -16.79 -2.17
C ASP A 139 0.14 -16.88 -2.96
N LEU A 140 1.01 -17.80 -2.55
CA LEU A 140 2.31 -18.05 -3.16
C LEU A 140 2.31 -19.30 -4.07
N SER A 141 1.15 -19.82 -4.47
CA SER A 141 1.04 -21.01 -5.33
C SER A 141 1.72 -20.86 -6.70
N HIS A 142 1.89 -19.61 -7.18
CA HIS A 142 2.59 -19.28 -8.43
C HIS A 142 4.04 -18.84 -8.21
N SER A 143 4.49 -18.78 -6.95
CA SER A 143 5.88 -18.47 -6.59
C SER A 143 6.74 -19.73 -6.52
N ARG A 144 8.07 -19.57 -6.62
CA ARG A 144 9.01 -20.70 -6.57
C ARG A 144 10.20 -20.39 -5.67
N ARG A 145 10.65 -21.41 -4.94
CA ARG A 145 11.92 -21.41 -4.22
C ARG A 145 13.02 -22.02 -5.09
N PHE A 146 14.17 -21.38 -5.16
CA PHE A 146 15.29 -21.80 -5.98
C PHE A 146 16.50 -22.14 -5.12
N ALA A 147 16.98 -23.38 -5.26
CA ALA A 147 18.11 -23.86 -4.49
C ALA A 147 19.40 -23.13 -4.88
N GLY A 148 20.09 -22.56 -3.89
CA GLY A 148 21.37 -21.87 -4.08
C GLY A 148 21.27 -20.49 -4.77
N TRP A 149 20.05 -19.98 -4.98
CA TRP A 149 19.83 -18.60 -5.42
C TRP A 149 19.68 -17.71 -4.18
N PRO A 150 20.58 -16.73 -3.94
CA PRO A 150 20.49 -15.86 -2.77
C PRO A 150 19.32 -14.90 -2.91
N THR A 151 18.54 -14.77 -1.84
CA THR A 151 17.46 -13.79 -1.73
C THR A 151 18.05 -12.37 -1.81
N PRO A 152 17.55 -11.50 -2.70
CA PRO A 152 18.00 -10.11 -2.78
C PRO A 152 17.74 -9.36 -1.46
N ILE A 153 18.66 -8.48 -1.08
CA ILE A 153 18.59 -7.67 0.15
C ILE A 153 18.72 -6.21 -0.25
N THR A 154 17.84 -5.35 0.27
CA THR A 154 17.97 -3.90 0.15
C THR A 154 18.14 -3.28 1.51
N VAL A 155 19.15 -2.42 1.67
CA VAL A 155 19.30 -1.57 2.85
C VAL A 155 18.75 -0.19 2.52
N SER A 156 17.77 0.26 3.30
CA SER A 156 17.21 1.60 3.24
C SER A 156 17.76 2.46 4.38
N LEU A 157 18.35 3.60 4.04
CA LEU A 157 18.89 4.57 4.98
C LEU A 157 18.02 5.83 4.93
N ALA A 158 17.17 6.03 5.94
CA ALA A 158 16.28 7.17 6.01
C ALA A 158 16.94 8.36 6.75
N TYR A 159 17.15 9.47 6.03
CA TYR A 159 17.73 10.73 6.52
C TYR A 159 17.22 11.91 5.68
N ASP A 160 17.27 13.13 6.22
CA ASP A 160 16.81 14.37 5.55
C ASP A 160 15.37 14.33 4.97
N GLY A 161 14.52 13.47 5.52
CA GLY A 161 13.12 13.31 5.07
C GLY A 161 12.97 12.48 3.79
N ASP A 162 14.04 11.82 3.33
CA ASP A 162 14.03 10.89 2.21
C ASP A 162 14.81 9.61 2.57
N ARG A 163 15.10 8.75 1.60
CA ARG A 163 15.89 7.54 1.75
C ARG A 163 16.92 7.36 0.65
N ALA A 164 18.05 6.77 1.01
CA ALA A 164 18.97 6.15 0.07
C ALA A 164 18.85 4.63 0.15
N LEU A 165 18.92 3.95 -1.00
CA LEU A 165 18.80 2.50 -1.10
C LEU A 165 20.12 1.91 -1.60
N VAL A 166 20.54 0.81 -1.00
CA VAL A 166 21.65 -0.02 -1.48
C VAL A 166 21.17 -1.46 -1.58
N THR A 167 21.16 -2.01 -2.79
CA THR A 167 20.63 -3.35 -3.06
C THR A 167 21.74 -4.31 -3.45
N HIS A 168 21.73 -5.48 -2.84
CA HIS A 168 22.52 -6.64 -3.25
C HIS A 168 21.58 -7.73 -3.76
N GLY A 169 21.87 -8.27 -4.94
CA GLY A 169 21.11 -9.38 -5.48
C GLY A 169 21.63 -9.81 -6.85
N GLN A 170 20.94 -10.79 -7.41
CA GLN A 170 21.20 -11.29 -8.76
C GLN A 170 19.86 -11.50 -9.47
N ALA A 171 19.90 -11.55 -10.80
CA ALA A 171 18.70 -11.84 -11.59
C ALA A 171 18.07 -13.18 -11.13
N PRO A 172 16.73 -13.28 -11.05
CA PRO A 172 16.06 -14.53 -10.78
C PRO A 172 16.42 -15.62 -11.78
N PRO A 173 16.38 -16.91 -11.40
CA PRO A 173 16.74 -18.00 -12.31
C PRO A 173 15.78 -18.18 -13.49
N LEU A 174 14.56 -17.65 -13.37
CA LEU A 174 13.54 -17.66 -14.41
C LEU A 174 13.08 -16.22 -14.69
N SER A 175 12.82 -15.93 -15.97
CA SER A 175 12.08 -14.73 -16.35
C SER A 175 10.65 -14.75 -15.79
N PRO A 176 9.97 -13.59 -15.67
CA PRO A 176 8.56 -13.54 -15.31
C PRO A 176 7.69 -14.46 -16.20
N ASP A 177 7.96 -14.49 -17.51
CA ASP A 177 7.24 -15.34 -18.46
C ASP A 177 7.39 -16.84 -18.18
N GLU A 178 8.58 -17.31 -17.83
CA GLU A 178 8.84 -18.72 -17.50
C GLU A 178 8.30 -19.10 -16.12
N LEU A 179 8.37 -18.16 -15.16
CA LEU A 179 7.87 -18.36 -13.81
C LEU A 179 6.34 -18.48 -13.79
N ILE A 180 5.66 -17.54 -14.46
CA ILE A 180 4.20 -17.43 -14.50
C ILE A 180 3.61 -18.44 -15.49
N GLY A 181 4.19 -18.57 -16.68
CA GLY A 181 3.56 -19.30 -17.78
C GLY A 181 2.22 -18.67 -18.17
N THR A 182 1.11 -19.31 -17.80
CA THR A 182 -0.23 -18.77 -18.01
C THR A 182 -0.70 -18.10 -16.73
N PRO A 183 -0.91 -16.77 -16.70
CA PRO A 183 -1.39 -16.10 -15.50
C PRO A 183 -2.79 -16.61 -15.13
N PRO A 184 -3.13 -16.70 -13.82
CA PRO A 184 -4.47 -17.06 -13.41
C PRO A 184 -5.45 -15.95 -13.82
N PRO A 185 -6.73 -16.29 -14.10
CA PRO A 185 -7.76 -15.27 -14.23
C PRO A 185 -7.76 -14.35 -13.00
N SER A 186 -7.82 -13.05 -13.22
CA SER A 186 -7.83 -12.06 -12.13
C SER A 186 -8.48 -10.77 -12.63
N ARG A 187 -9.01 -9.96 -11.71
CA ARG A 187 -9.68 -8.69 -12.05
C ARG A 187 -8.65 -7.61 -12.39
N ALA A 188 -7.54 -7.60 -11.65
CA ALA A 188 -6.39 -6.76 -11.92
C ALA A 188 -5.08 -7.54 -11.80
N ALA A 189 -4.02 -7.01 -12.42
CA ALA A 189 -2.67 -7.47 -12.17
C ALA A 189 -1.73 -6.28 -11.93
N VAL A 190 -0.69 -6.48 -11.14
CA VAL A 190 0.40 -5.50 -10.96
C VAL A 190 1.65 -6.05 -11.62
N ALA A 191 2.22 -5.28 -12.54
CA ALA A 191 3.41 -5.65 -13.30
C ALA A 191 4.49 -4.59 -13.12
N HIS A 192 5.69 -5.02 -12.73
CA HIS A 192 6.86 -4.16 -12.81
C HIS A 192 7.43 -4.23 -14.24
N LEU A 193 7.44 -3.11 -14.95
CA LEU A 193 7.96 -3.05 -16.32
C LEU A 193 9.48 -2.99 -16.31
N GLY A 194 10.08 -3.81 -17.17
CA GLY A 194 11.51 -3.80 -17.44
C GLY A 194 11.79 -3.42 -18.88
N PRO A 195 13.08 -3.34 -19.26
CA PRO A 195 13.47 -3.00 -20.64
C PRO A 195 13.01 -4.06 -21.66
N GLU A 196 12.85 -5.31 -21.22
CA GLU A 196 12.38 -6.41 -22.06
C GLU A 196 10.86 -6.57 -21.96
N PRO A 197 10.14 -6.65 -23.10
CA PRO A 197 8.70 -6.92 -23.11
C PRO A 197 8.36 -8.27 -22.46
N GLN A 198 7.33 -8.27 -21.62
CA GLN A 198 6.88 -9.47 -20.90
C GLN A 198 5.60 -10.02 -21.52
N THR A 199 5.61 -11.27 -21.99
CA THR A 199 4.48 -11.86 -22.72
C THR A 199 3.27 -12.18 -21.85
N TRP A 200 3.46 -12.40 -20.55
CA TRP A 200 2.39 -12.67 -19.59
C TRP A 200 1.46 -11.46 -19.41
N ILE A 201 1.98 -10.23 -19.55
CA ILE A 201 1.18 -9.00 -19.52
C ILE A 201 0.15 -9.04 -20.64
N ARG A 202 0.59 -9.34 -21.87
CA ARG A 202 -0.32 -9.51 -23.01
C ARG A 202 -1.36 -10.60 -22.76
N ARG A 203 -0.95 -11.75 -22.21
CA ARG A 203 -1.87 -12.86 -21.89
C ARG A 203 -2.93 -12.46 -20.86
N ALA A 204 -2.53 -11.72 -19.83
CA ALA A 204 -3.45 -11.20 -18.81
C ALA A 204 -4.45 -10.20 -19.41
N THR A 205 -3.96 -9.24 -20.21
CA THR A 205 -4.81 -8.25 -20.88
C THR A 205 -5.78 -8.88 -21.88
N GLU A 206 -5.33 -9.84 -22.70
CA GLU A 206 -6.19 -10.61 -23.62
C GLU A 206 -7.27 -11.43 -22.88
N ALA A 207 -7.01 -11.81 -21.62
CA ALA A 207 -7.97 -12.47 -20.74
C ALA A 207 -8.92 -11.51 -19.98
N GLY A 208 -8.79 -10.20 -20.21
CA GLY A 208 -9.65 -9.16 -19.61
C GLY A 208 -9.17 -8.64 -18.25
N THR A 209 -7.94 -8.96 -17.83
CA THR A 209 -7.35 -8.43 -16.60
C THR A 209 -6.86 -6.98 -16.80
N MET A 210 -7.19 -6.09 -15.87
CA MET A 210 -6.64 -4.72 -15.87
C MET A 210 -5.22 -4.72 -15.33
N VAL A 211 -4.22 -4.46 -16.18
CA VAL A 211 -2.81 -4.43 -15.76
C VAL A 211 -2.41 -3.02 -15.30
N PHE A 212 -1.98 -2.91 -14.05
CA PHE A 212 -1.40 -1.71 -13.45
C PHE A 212 0.12 -1.84 -13.54
N ALA A 213 0.73 -1.01 -14.39
CA ALA A 213 2.16 -0.96 -14.58
C ALA A 213 2.81 -0.04 -13.54
N ASP A 214 3.84 -0.58 -12.91
CA ASP A 214 4.82 0.15 -12.12
C ASP A 214 6.16 0.16 -12.88
N ALA A 215 6.96 1.21 -12.69
CA ALA A 215 8.33 1.27 -13.17
C ALA A 215 9.22 1.74 -12.04
N GLY A 216 10.28 0.98 -11.77
CA GLY A 216 11.29 1.36 -10.79
C GLY A 216 12.34 2.30 -11.37
N TRP A 217 13.17 2.82 -10.48
CA TRP A 217 14.35 3.60 -10.86
C TRP A 217 15.30 2.79 -11.73
N GLU A 218 15.60 3.29 -12.94
CA GLU A 218 16.57 2.67 -13.84
C GLU A 218 17.96 3.27 -13.59
N GLU A 219 18.84 2.51 -12.91
CA GLU A 219 20.22 2.95 -12.58
C GLU A 219 21.04 3.39 -13.81
N ALA A 220 20.79 2.77 -14.97
CA ALA A 220 21.48 3.11 -16.21
C ALA A 220 20.95 4.40 -16.87
N GLU A 221 19.90 5.01 -16.32
CA GLU A 221 19.19 6.19 -16.86
C GLU A 221 18.87 6.09 -18.36
N ARG A 222 18.63 4.86 -18.86
CA ARG A 222 18.35 4.67 -20.29
C ARG A 222 16.94 5.09 -20.63
N TRP A 223 16.04 5.24 -19.64
CA TRP A 223 14.68 5.80 -19.72
C TRP A 223 14.03 5.46 -21.07
N GLY A 224 14.08 4.16 -21.37
CA GLY A 224 13.97 3.64 -22.73
C GLY A 224 12.53 3.69 -23.25
N GLY A 225 12.37 3.98 -24.55
CA GLY A 225 11.06 3.93 -25.21
C GLY A 225 10.38 2.56 -25.11
N ALA A 226 11.16 1.48 -24.98
CA ALA A 226 10.65 0.12 -24.85
C ALA A 226 9.75 -0.11 -23.61
N VAL A 227 9.99 0.62 -22.51
CA VAL A 227 9.09 0.58 -21.34
C VAL A 227 7.76 1.25 -21.68
N LEU A 228 7.80 2.44 -22.31
CA LEU A 228 6.60 3.17 -22.69
C LEU A 228 5.78 2.45 -23.77
N GLU A 229 6.42 1.72 -24.70
CA GLU A 229 5.75 0.91 -25.71
C GLU A 229 4.90 -0.21 -25.09
N GLN A 230 5.31 -0.75 -23.94
CA GLN A 230 4.56 -1.78 -23.22
C GLN A 230 3.25 -1.25 -22.61
N LEU A 231 3.13 0.08 -22.38
CA LEU A 231 1.93 0.69 -21.80
C LEU A 231 0.68 0.51 -22.66
N ALA A 232 0.83 0.25 -23.97
CA ALA A 232 -0.27 -0.09 -24.86
C ALA A 232 -1.03 -1.37 -24.44
N LEU A 233 -0.41 -2.21 -23.62
CA LEU A 233 -1.02 -3.42 -23.05
C LEU A 233 -1.51 -3.23 -21.62
N CYS A 234 -1.32 -2.05 -21.03
CA CYS A 234 -1.62 -1.76 -19.64
C CYS A 234 -2.90 -0.93 -19.51
N HIS A 235 -3.58 -1.09 -18.38
CA HIS A 235 -4.72 -0.26 -17.99
C HIS A 235 -4.26 1.02 -17.30
N ALA A 236 -3.23 0.94 -16.46
CA ALA A 236 -2.72 2.07 -15.70
C ALA A 236 -1.19 2.13 -15.66
N PHE A 237 -0.62 3.32 -15.48
CA PHE A 237 0.81 3.52 -15.20
C PHE A 237 0.98 4.51 -14.05
N LEU A 238 1.81 4.16 -13.05
CA LEU A 238 1.88 4.88 -11.78
C LEU A 238 3.30 5.33 -11.36
N PRO A 239 4.10 5.96 -12.24
CA PRO A 239 5.43 6.45 -11.87
C PRO A 239 5.38 7.56 -10.81
N ASN A 240 6.51 7.76 -10.12
CA ASN A 240 6.76 9.00 -9.40
C ASN A 240 7.10 10.16 -10.36
N ALA A 241 7.15 11.38 -9.83
CA ALA A 241 7.40 12.58 -10.60
C ALA A 241 8.73 12.51 -11.38
N ASP A 242 9.80 12.05 -10.75
CA ASP A 242 11.13 12.00 -11.36
C ASP A 242 11.17 10.97 -12.50
N GLU A 243 10.63 9.78 -12.26
CA GLU A 243 10.46 8.73 -13.28
C GLU A 243 9.59 9.22 -14.45
N ALA A 244 8.43 9.81 -14.16
CA ALA A 244 7.51 10.31 -15.16
C ALA A 244 8.17 11.38 -16.04
N MET A 245 8.85 12.35 -15.43
CA MET A 245 9.58 13.40 -16.13
C MET A 245 10.72 12.84 -16.97
N ALA A 246 11.46 11.86 -16.45
CA ALA A 246 12.57 11.24 -17.14
C ALA A 246 12.12 10.43 -18.37
N TYR A 247 11.12 9.55 -18.22
CA TYR A 247 10.53 8.80 -19.34
C TYR A 247 9.96 9.70 -20.43
N THR A 248 9.25 10.77 -20.04
CA THR A 248 8.58 11.66 -20.99
C THR A 248 9.45 12.80 -21.51
N ARG A 249 10.66 12.98 -20.94
CA ARG A 249 11.56 14.11 -21.18
C ARG A 249 10.88 15.46 -20.98
N THR A 250 10.15 15.59 -19.89
CA THR A 250 9.42 16.82 -19.52
C THR A 250 9.99 17.45 -18.25
N ALA A 251 9.60 18.70 -17.98
CA ALA A 251 10.14 19.48 -16.86
C ALA A 251 9.18 19.59 -15.65
N THR A 252 7.95 19.12 -15.77
CA THR A 252 6.96 19.18 -14.69
C THR A 252 6.12 17.90 -14.63
N PRO A 253 5.64 17.49 -13.43
CA PRO A 253 4.77 16.33 -13.27
C PRO A 253 3.50 16.40 -14.13
N GLN A 254 2.91 17.59 -14.31
CA GLN A 254 1.70 17.78 -15.10
C GLN A 254 1.97 17.64 -16.60
N ALA A 255 3.13 18.09 -17.08
CA ALA A 255 3.54 17.88 -18.47
C ALA A 255 3.83 16.39 -18.73
N ALA A 256 4.47 15.70 -17.78
CA ALA A 256 4.67 14.25 -17.84
C ALA A 256 3.33 13.51 -17.89
N LEU A 257 2.41 13.83 -16.98
CA LEU A 257 1.08 13.24 -16.93
C LEU A 257 0.34 13.40 -18.26
N SER A 258 0.38 14.59 -18.86
CA SER A 258 -0.26 14.83 -20.16
C SER A 258 0.30 13.94 -21.26
N ARG A 259 1.60 13.64 -21.25
CA ARG A 259 2.23 12.72 -22.21
C ARG A 259 1.85 11.27 -21.94
N LEU A 260 1.81 10.87 -20.67
CA LEU A 260 1.45 9.50 -20.29
C LEU A 260 -0.02 9.20 -20.56
N ALA A 261 -0.91 10.19 -20.43
CA ALA A 261 -2.33 10.06 -20.73
C ALA A 261 -2.61 9.74 -22.22
N ASP A 262 -1.67 10.02 -23.12
CA ASP A 262 -1.75 9.62 -24.53
C ASP A 262 -1.35 8.14 -24.75
N LEU A 263 -0.71 7.50 -23.76
CA LEU A 263 -0.10 6.17 -23.87
C LEU A 263 -0.82 5.09 -23.07
N VAL A 264 -1.52 5.45 -21.99
CA VAL A 264 -2.19 4.52 -21.08
C VAL A 264 -3.55 5.06 -20.65
N PRO A 265 -4.58 4.20 -20.47
CA PRO A 265 -5.91 4.67 -20.10
C PRO A 265 -5.98 5.43 -18.78
N LEU A 266 -5.30 4.95 -17.74
CA LEU A 266 -5.19 5.61 -16.44
C LEU A 266 -3.73 6.01 -16.16
N ALA A 267 -3.41 7.27 -16.42
CA ALA A 267 -2.09 7.82 -16.11
C ALA A 267 -2.12 8.47 -14.72
N VAL A 268 -1.16 8.12 -13.86
CA VAL A 268 -1.01 8.70 -12.52
C VAL A 268 0.45 9.08 -12.29
N VAL A 269 0.67 10.28 -11.74
CA VAL A 269 2.01 10.74 -11.35
C VAL A 269 1.99 11.11 -9.87
N THR A 270 2.76 10.37 -9.07
CA THR A 270 2.89 10.62 -7.63
C THR A 270 4.00 11.65 -7.36
N CYS A 271 3.77 12.58 -6.44
CA CYS A 271 4.64 13.71 -6.14
C CYS A 271 5.04 13.73 -4.65
N GLY A 272 5.20 12.55 -4.05
CA GLY A 272 5.56 12.39 -2.63
C GLY A 272 4.68 13.23 -1.70
N SER A 273 5.30 14.08 -0.88
CA SER A 273 4.60 14.95 0.09
C SER A 273 3.73 16.05 -0.53
N GLU A 274 3.79 16.24 -1.85
CA GLU A 274 2.93 17.16 -2.60
C GLU A 274 1.63 16.51 -3.08
N GLY A 275 1.54 15.18 -3.04
CA GLY A 275 0.33 14.42 -3.39
C GLY A 275 0.45 13.74 -4.75
N ALA A 276 -0.58 13.84 -5.61
CA ALA A 276 -0.59 13.17 -6.90
C ALA A 276 -1.54 13.81 -7.91
N TYR A 277 -1.30 13.52 -9.20
CA TYR A 277 -2.16 13.89 -10.32
C TYR A 277 -2.56 12.66 -11.13
N ALA A 278 -3.78 12.65 -11.66
CA ALA A 278 -4.29 11.54 -12.47
C ALA A 278 -5.21 12.00 -13.59
N VAL A 279 -5.18 11.25 -14.70
CA VAL A 279 -6.13 11.33 -15.82
C VAL A 279 -6.63 9.93 -16.14
N ASP A 280 -7.95 9.75 -16.20
CA ASP A 280 -8.60 8.53 -16.67
C ASP A 280 -9.28 8.83 -18.01
N SER A 281 -8.66 8.41 -19.12
CA SER A 281 -9.18 8.67 -20.46
C SER A 281 -10.40 7.81 -20.79
N THR A 282 -10.68 6.76 -20.00
CA THR A 282 -11.86 5.90 -20.20
C THR A 282 -13.14 6.57 -19.71
N THR A 283 -13.04 7.39 -18.66
CA THR A 283 -14.15 8.17 -18.10
C THR A 283 -14.11 9.64 -18.49
N GLY A 284 -12.95 10.13 -18.95
CA GLY A 284 -12.70 11.55 -19.22
C GLY A 284 -12.43 12.37 -17.95
N GLU A 285 -12.24 11.71 -16.81
CA GLU A 285 -11.98 12.37 -15.53
C GLU A 285 -10.52 12.82 -15.41
N SER A 286 -10.30 13.89 -14.66
CA SER A 286 -8.98 14.34 -14.22
C SER A 286 -9.06 14.74 -12.75
N ALA A 287 -8.05 14.36 -11.97
CA ALA A 287 -8.03 14.60 -10.55
C ALA A 287 -6.63 14.98 -10.06
N SER A 288 -6.60 15.73 -8.96
CA SER A 288 -5.38 16.00 -8.20
C SER A 288 -5.69 15.95 -6.72
N VAL A 289 -4.76 15.44 -5.93
CA VAL A 289 -4.84 15.44 -4.47
C VAL A 289 -3.59 16.06 -3.90
N ARG A 290 -3.75 16.83 -2.82
CA ARG A 290 -2.62 17.39 -2.06
C ARG A 290 -2.10 16.34 -1.09
N GLY A 291 -0.79 16.26 -0.92
CA GLY A 291 -0.19 15.39 0.08
C GLY A 291 -0.70 15.70 1.49
N LEU A 292 -1.06 14.67 2.26
CA LEU A 292 -1.44 14.84 3.65
C LEU A 292 -0.20 15.20 4.47
N LYS A 293 -0.34 16.16 5.38
CA LYS A 293 0.75 16.55 6.29
C LYS A 293 0.80 15.56 7.45
N VAL A 294 1.85 14.75 7.45
CA VAL A 294 2.12 13.69 8.44
C VAL A 294 3.59 13.76 8.85
N ASP A 295 3.90 13.27 10.05
CA ASP A 295 5.27 13.11 10.51
C ASP A 295 5.84 11.82 9.90
N ALA A 296 6.47 11.93 8.73
CA ALA A 296 7.04 10.80 8.02
C ALA A 296 8.30 10.27 8.73
N LEU A 297 8.34 8.96 8.98
CA LEU A 297 9.47 8.23 9.55
C LEU A 297 10.25 7.45 8.49
N ASP A 298 9.56 6.85 7.52
CA ASP A 298 10.15 6.01 6.47
C ASP A 298 9.27 6.07 5.22
N ALA A 299 9.81 6.58 4.11
CA ALA A 299 9.08 6.68 2.84
C ALA A 299 9.23 5.43 1.95
N THR A 300 9.93 4.38 2.41
CA THR A 300 10.14 3.15 1.67
C THR A 300 8.81 2.48 1.33
N GLY A 301 8.60 2.10 0.06
CA GLY A 301 7.38 1.44 -0.40
C GLY A 301 6.12 2.31 -0.47
N ALA A 302 6.20 3.61 -0.18
CA ALA A 302 5.01 4.48 -0.17
C ALA A 302 4.31 4.56 -1.54
N GLY A 303 5.08 4.54 -2.64
CA GLY A 303 4.55 4.49 -4.01
C GLY A 303 3.80 3.19 -4.31
N ASP A 304 4.34 2.05 -3.86
CA ASP A 304 3.70 0.74 -4.00
C ASP A 304 2.39 0.65 -3.21
N VAL A 305 2.39 1.17 -1.96
CA VAL A 305 1.21 1.23 -1.11
C VAL A 305 0.14 2.14 -1.72
N PHE A 306 0.55 3.27 -2.30
CA PHE A 306 -0.33 4.15 -3.06
C PHE A 306 -0.95 3.39 -4.25
N GLY A 307 -0.14 2.70 -5.04
CA GLY A 307 -0.60 1.94 -6.20
C GLY A 307 -1.56 0.82 -5.81
N ALA A 308 -1.27 0.07 -4.74
CA ALA A 308 -2.15 -0.96 -4.19
C ALA A 308 -3.53 -0.40 -3.79
N ALA A 309 -3.56 0.76 -3.13
CA ALA A 309 -4.80 1.42 -2.77
C ALA A 309 -5.56 1.95 -3.99
N LEU A 310 -4.86 2.41 -5.03
CA LEU A 310 -5.47 2.80 -6.29
C LEU A 310 -6.12 1.60 -7.00
N VAL A 311 -5.44 0.44 -7.03
CA VAL A 311 -6.00 -0.81 -7.55
C VAL A 311 -7.28 -1.17 -6.80
N ALA A 312 -7.23 -1.16 -5.46
CA ALA A 312 -8.39 -1.48 -4.63
C ALA A 312 -9.58 -0.55 -4.89
N ALA A 313 -9.35 0.76 -4.95
CA ALA A 313 -10.40 1.75 -5.22
C ALA A 313 -10.93 1.67 -6.66
N THR A 314 -10.07 1.31 -7.63
CA THR A 314 -10.49 1.08 -9.03
C THR A 314 -11.38 -0.14 -9.13
N LEU A 315 -11.01 -1.25 -8.47
CA LEU A 315 -11.83 -2.46 -8.40
C LEU A 315 -13.15 -2.24 -7.62
N ALA A 316 -13.19 -1.27 -6.71
CA ALA A 316 -14.42 -0.87 -6.02
C ALA A 316 -15.30 0.08 -6.87
N GLY A 317 -14.84 0.51 -8.05
CA GLY A 317 -15.61 1.33 -8.97
C GLY A 317 -15.79 2.79 -8.53
N TRP A 318 -14.91 3.31 -7.68
CA TRP A 318 -15.02 4.68 -7.17
C TRP A 318 -14.75 5.74 -8.25
N PRO A 319 -15.22 6.98 -8.12
CA PRO A 319 -14.80 8.09 -8.98
C PRO A 319 -13.29 8.35 -8.88
N LEU A 320 -12.65 8.85 -9.94
CA LEU A 320 -11.19 9.02 -9.98
C LEU A 320 -10.65 9.85 -8.81
N ALA A 321 -11.36 10.92 -8.44
CA ALA A 321 -10.98 11.78 -7.32
C ALA A 321 -10.91 11.03 -5.99
N ASP A 322 -11.84 10.10 -5.74
CA ASP A 322 -11.90 9.34 -4.49
C ASP A 322 -10.89 8.19 -4.49
N ARG A 323 -10.65 7.55 -5.65
CA ARG A 323 -9.52 6.62 -5.82
C ARG A 323 -8.20 7.28 -5.45
N LEU A 324 -7.96 8.49 -5.97
CA LEU A 324 -6.72 9.23 -5.75
C LEU A 324 -6.57 9.70 -4.30
N ARG A 325 -7.65 10.17 -3.68
CA ARG A 325 -7.67 10.55 -2.26
C ARG A 325 -7.39 9.36 -1.36
N PHE A 326 -8.02 8.23 -1.61
CA PHE A 326 -7.81 7.00 -0.85
C PHE A 326 -6.37 6.52 -0.96
N ALA A 327 -5.81 6.45 -2.18
CA ALA A 327 -4.42 6.10 -2.39
C ALA A 327 -3.46 7.02 -1.63
N ASN A 328 -3.69 8.34 -1.67
CA ASN A 328 -2.92 9.33 -0.92
C ASN A 328 -3.03 9.13 0.59
N LEU A 329 -4.21 8.78 1.11
CA LEU A 329 -4.41 8.47 2.53
C LEU A 329 -3.62 7.23 2.95
N VAL A 330 -3.81 6.10 2.26
CA VAL A 330 -3.16 4.83 2.60
C VAL A 330 -1.64 4.99 2.59
N ALA A 331 -1.10 5.64 1.56
CA ALA A 331 0.34 5.95 1.48
C ALA A 331 0.80 6.85 2.63
N SER A 332 0.05 7.92 2.94
CA SER A 332 0.38 8.84 4.04
C SER A 332 0.35 8.17 5.42
N LEU A 333 -0.47 7.14 5.62
CA LEU A 333 -0.45 6.35 6.85
C LEU A 333 0.76 5.41 6.88
N SER A 334 1.16 4.84 5.74
CA SER A 334 2.32 3.94 5.69
C SER A 334 3.62 4.64 6.07
N VAL A 335 3.84 5.88 5.63
CA VAL A 335 5.11 6.57 5.90
C VAL A 335 5.33 6.95 7.36
N GLN A 336 4.30 6.83 8.21
CA GLN A 336 4.39 7.11 9.66
C GLN A 336 4.94 5.93 10.46
N ARG A 337 5.29 4.81 9.81
CA ARG A 337 5.86 3.60 10.44
C ARG A 337 7.06 3.13 9.63
N ILE A 338 7.97 2.44 10.31
CA ILE A 338 9.17 1.86 9.70
C ILE A 338 8.79 0.55 9.01
N GLY A 339 9.41 0.27 7.86
CA GLY A 339 9.49 -1.08 7.31
C GLY A 339 8.60 -1.34 6.12
N GLY A 340 8.58 -0.47 5.12
CA GLY A 340 8.04 -0.75 3.78
C GLY A 340 6.67 -1.44 3.81
N ALA A 341 6.60 -2.68 3.30
CA ALA A 341 5.39 -3.50 3.29
C ALA A 341 4.73 -3.64 4.68
N ALA A 342 5.53 -3.82 5.74
CA ALA A 342 5.03 -3.97 7.10
C ALA A 342 4.35 -2.70 7.63
N ALA A 343 4.64 -1.53 7.03
CA ALA A 343 4.04 -0.25 7.37
C ALA A 343 2.67 -0.02 6.71
N ALA A 344 2.29 -0.79 5.67
CA ALA A 344 1.02 -0.63 4.97
C ALA A 344 -0.18 -0.72 5.94
N PRO A 345 -1.11 0.25 5.95
CA PRO A 345 -2.21 0.25 6.92
C PRO A 345 -3.23 -0.86 6.62
N ARG A 346 -3.95 -1.29 7.65
CA ARG A 346 -5.15 -2.12 7.52
C ARG A 346 -6.40 -1.24 7.61
N TRP A 347 -7.56 -1.77 7.22
CA TRP A 347 -8.84 -1.08 7.38
C TRP A 347 -9.08 -0.47 8.78
N PRO A 348 -8.73 -1.15 9.90
CA PRO A 348 -8.83 -0.53 11.22
C PRO A 348 -7.96 0.73 11.40
N ASP A 349 -6.75 0.78 10.84
CA ASP A 349 -5.89 1.97 10.89
C ASP A 349 -6.55 3.14 10.14
N ILE A 350 -7.12 2.87 8.97
CA ILE A 350 -7.84 3.86 8.14
C ILE A 350 -9.09 4.37 8.88
N ALA A 351 -9.85 3.47 9.51
CA ALA A 351 -11.02 3.81 10.31
C ALA A 351 -10.68 4.65 11.54
N LEU A 352 -9.55 4.36 12.19
CA LEU A 352 -9.06 5.17 13.31
C LEU A 352 -8.69 6.59 12.85
N TRP A 353 -7.99 6.72 11.72
CA TRP A 353 -7.69 8.03 11.13
C TRP A 353 -8.96 8.81 10.81
N TRP A 354 -9.93 8.17 10.14
CA TRP A 354 -11.19 8.81 9.76
C TRP A 354 -11.98 9.31 10.98
N ARG A 355 -12.06 8.49 12.03
CA ARG A 355 -12.73 8.85 13.29
C ARG A 355 -11.99 9.95 14.04
N ALA A 356 -10.67 9.98 14.01
CA ALA A 356 -9.88 11.04 14.63
C ALA A 356 -10.10 12.41 13.97
N LEU A 357 -10.37 12.46 12.66
CA LEU A 357 -10.74 13.70 11.99
C LEU A 357 -12.06 14.29 12.52
N ALA A 358 -12.98 13.46 13.02
CA ALA A 358 -14.26 13.93 13.53
C ALA A 358 -14.14 14.79 14.79
N THR A 359 -13.08 14.59 15.57
CA THR A 359 -12.82 15.33 16.82
C THR A 359 -11.78 16.45 16.65
N ALA A 360 -11.17 16.57 15.47
CA ALA A 360 -10.12 17.56 15.19
C ALA A 360 -10.73 18.92 14.76
N PRO A 361 -10.62 20.00 15.59
CA PRO A 361 -11.33 21.27 15.36
C PRO A 361 -10.98 22.00 14.06
N LYS A 362 -9.83 21.68 13.47
CA LYS A 362 -9.29 22.31 12.26
C LYS A 362 -9.26 21.37 11.04
N ALA A 363 -9.97 20.24 11.10
CA ALA A 363 -9.98 19.22 10.05
C ALA A 363 -11.23 19.25 9.15
N ALA A 364 -12.05 20.31 9.22
CA ALA A 364 -13.32 20.39 8.49
C ALA A 364 -13.17 20.22 6.97
N ASP A 365 -12.12 20.77 6.38
CA ASP A 365 -11.85 20.64 4.94
C ASP A 365 -11.44 19.21 4.57
N LEU A 366 -10.53 18.59 5.33
CA LEU A 366 -10.15 17.19 5.14
C LEU A 366 -11.34 16.25 5.30
N ARG A 367 -12.20 16.49 6.30
CA ARG A 367 -13.41 15.71 6.50
C ARG A 367 -14.37 15.83 5.32
N ARG A 368 -14.45 17.01 4.68
CA ARG A 368 -15.27 17.17 3.46
C ARG A 368 -14.63 16.45 2.26
N GLU A 369 -13.31 16.56 2.10
CA GLU A 369 -12.58 15.93 0.99
C GLU A 369 -12.68 14.39 1.06
N TYR A 370 -12.68 13.81 2.27
CA TYR A 370 -12.68 12.37 2.51
C TYR A 370 -14.05 11.81 2.93
N ALA A 371 -15.14 12.57 2.76
CA ALA A 371 -16.48 12.16 3.20
C ALA A 371 -16.99 10.86 2.58
N PHE A 372 -16.48 10.48 1.40
CA PHE A 372 -16.79 9.18 0.77
C PHE A 372 -16.39 7.99 1.66
N LEU A 373 -15.53 8.19 2.67
CA LEU A 373 -15.19 7.15 3.63
C LEU A 373 -16.36 6.75 4.55
N ASP A 374 -17.39 7.58 4.69
CA ASP A 374 -18.59 7.23 5.46
C ASP A 374 -19.37 6.06 4.85
N ASP A 375 -19.24 5.85 3.52
CA ASP A 375 -19.92 4.76 2.81
C ASP A 375 -19.19 3.42 2.94
N VAL A 376 -17.91 3.43 3.31
CA VAL A 376 -17.02 2.25 3.33
C VAL A 376 -16.54 1.89 4.73
N ILE A 377 -16.47 2.87 5.64
CA ILE A 377 -16.09 2.67 7.03
C ILE A 377 -17.38 2.68 7.86
N PRO A 378 -17.82 1.52 8.39
CA PRO A 378 -19.05 1.48 9.17
C PRO A 378 -18.95 2.39 10.39
N SER A 379 -20.01 3.18 10.59
CA SER A 379 -20.22 3.92 11.82
C SER A 379 -20.25 2.94 13.00
N PRO A 380 -19.62 3.25 14.14
CA PRO A 380 -19.84 2.45 15.33
C PRO A 380 -21.34 2.49 15.63
N GLU A 381 -21.99 1.32 15.75
CA GLU A 381 -23.39 1.28 16.18
C GLU A 381 -23.51 2.07 17.49
N PRO A 382 -24.55 2.92 17.65
CA PRO A 382 -24.86 3.45 18.96
C PRO A 382 -25.07 2.25 19.88
N THR A 383 -24.30 2.15 20.96
CA THR A 383 -24.49 1.15 22.00
C THR A 383 -25.83 1.42 22.69
N ASN A 384 -26.93 0.98 22.07
CA ASN A 384 -28.25 0.97 22.66
C ASN A 384 -28.36 -0.28 23.54
N GLY A 385 -27.85 -0.15 24.76
CA GLY A 385 -28.14 -1.08 25.84
C GLY A 385 -28.16 -0.28 27.14
N PRO A 386 -29.25 -0.27 27.91
CA PRO A 386 -29.20 0.30 29.25
C PRO A 386 -28.21 -0.53 30.06
N PHE A 387 -27.19 0.13 30.62
CA PHE A 387 -26.41 -0.44 31.71
C PHE A 387 -27.36 -0.61 32.92
N THR A 388 -28.05 -1.74 33.00
CA THR A 388 -28.62 -2.24 34.25
C THR A 388 -27.64 -3.25 34.85
N GLY A 389 -26.49 -2.74 35.27
CA GLY A 389 -25.61 -3.43 36.21
C GLY A 389 -26.01 -2.97 37.61
N THR A 390 -26.72 -3.82 38.33
CA THR A 390 -27.13 -3.63 39.72
C THR A 390 -25.92 -3.32 40.59
N ALA A 391 -26.01 -2.22 41.36
CA ALA A 391 -25.12 -1.95 42.48
C ALA A 391 -25.44 -2.96 43.59
N GLU A 392 -24.81 -4.13 43.55
CA GLU A 392 -24.76 -5.02 44.72
C GLU A 392 -23.56 -4.67 45.60
N HIS A 393 -23.87 -4.61 46.89
CA HIS A 393 -23.04 -4.20 48.00
C HIS A 393 -21.68 -4.90 48.07
N VAL A 394 -20.64 -4.11 48.31
CA VAL A 394 -19.51 -4.54 49.13
C VAL A 394 -19.39 -3.54 50.28
N GLU A 395 -20.12 -3.85 51.35
CA GLU A 395 -19.88 -3.33 52.68
C GLU A 395 -18.52 -3.81 53.17
N GLN A 396 -17.73 -2.85 53.67
CA GLN A 396 -16.90 -2.89 54.87
C GLN A 396 -16.35 -4.25 55.30
N HIS A 397 -15.03 -4.39 55.37
CA HIS A 397 -14.34 -4.95 56.54
C HIS A 397 -12.95 -4.28 56.64
N VAL A 398 -12.87 -3.29 57.54
CA VAL A 398 -11.62 -2.79 58.13
C VAL A 398 -11.58 -3.36 59.55
N GLU A 399 -10.37 -3.75 59.96
CA GLU A 399 -9.85 -3.99 61.33
C GLU A 399 -9.65 -5.44 61.80
N PRO A 400 -8.67 -5.68 62.70
CA PRO A 400 -7.81 -4.71 63.42
C PRO A 400 -6.36 -4.57 62.95
#